data_AF-A0A0Q8LYI4-F1
#
_entry.id   AF-A0A0Q8LYI4-F1
#
_cell.length_a   1.000
_cell.length_b   1.000
_cell.length_c   1.000
_cell.angle_alpha   90.00
_cell.angle_beta   90.00
_cell.angle_gamma   90.00
#
_symmetry.space_group_name_H-M   'P 1'
#
loop_
_entity.id
_entity.type
_entity.pdbx_description
1 polymer ?
#
loop_
_entity_poly.entity_id
_entity_poly.type
_entity_poly.pdbx_seq_one_letter_code
_entity_poly.pdbx_strand_id
1 'polypeptide(L)' 'MATNVTLYIGLPPYQTKFRFTDAETWARVRTQIIAAMNAGTGTIEIDRKGDKAVYVYSPVLLVNWIETSD' A
#
# COMPACT_ATOMS: atom_id res chain seq x y z
N MET A 1 1.77 -18.44 5.97
CA MET A 1 1.53 -17.46 7.04
C MET A 1 0.31 -16.65 6.63
N ALA A 2 -0.71 -16.55 7.49
CA ALA A 2 -1.83 -15.67 7.20
C ALA A 2 -1.34 -14.23 7.26
N THR A 3 -1.58 -13.46 6.20
CA THR A 3 -1.24 -12.03 6.16
C THR A 3 -2.52 -11.26 6.44
N ASN A 4 -2.57 -10.49 7.53
CA ASN A 4 -3.64 -9.54 7.78
C ASN A 4 -3.01 -8.15 7.88
N VAL A 5 -2.99 -7.44 6.74
CA VAL A 5 -2.34 -6.15 6.62
C VAL A 5 -3.35 -5.07 6.31
N THR A 6 -3.26 -3.95 7.02
CA THR A 6 -3.99 -2.73 6.70
C THR A 6 -3.03 -1.67 6.22
N LEU A 7 -3.17 -1.25 4.96
CA LEU A 7 -2.40 -0.16 4.36
C LEU A 7 -3.23 1.12 4.35
N TYR A 8 -2.58 2.23 4.68
CA TYR A 8 -3.12 3.58 4.61
C TYR A 8 -2.26 4.41 3.64
N ILE A 9 -2.91 5.05 2.68
CA ILE A 9 -2.28 5.98 1.74
C ILE A 9 -2.96 7.35 1.85
N GLY A 10 -2.18 8.39 2.11
CA GLY A 10 -2.64 9.77 2.25
C GLY A 10 -2.49 10.31 3.67
N LEU A 11 -2.86 11.58 3.83
CA LEU A 11 -2.84 12.28 5.12
C LEU A 11 -4.23 12.27 5.76
N PRO A 12 -4.34 12.12 7.10
CA PRO A 12 -5.61 12.33 7.80
C PRO A 12 -6.20 13.72 7.52
N PRO A 13 -7.53 13.86 7.33
CA PRO A 13 -8.56 12.80 7.37
C PRO A 13 -8.78 12.06 6.02
N TYR A 14 -8.05 12.43 4.96
CA TYR A 14 -8.26 11.95 3.59
C TYR A 14 -7.49 10.67 3.23
N GLN A 15 -7.15 9.84 4.22
CA GLN A 15 -6.43 8.59 3.99
C GLN A 15 -7.34 7.53 3.38
N THR A 16 -6.86 6.84 2.34
CA THR A 16 -7.53 5.65 1.80
C THR A 16 -7.01 4.41 2.51
N LYS A 17 -7.93 3.55 2.95
CA LYS A 17 -7.63 2.30 3.66
C LYS A 17 -7.79 1.10 2.72
N PHE A 18 -6.78 0.23 2.72
CA PHE A 18 -6.78 -1.05 2.01
C PHE A 18 -6.51 -2.19 2.98
N ARG A 19 -7.22 -3.31 2.81
CA ARG A 19 -7.00 -4.53 3.60
C ARG A 19 -6.51 -5.63 2.68
N PHE A 20 -5.39 -6.24 3.05
CA PHE A 20 -4.81 -7.39 2.37
C PHE A 20 -4.92 -8.60 3.29
N THR A 21 -5.62 -9.63 2.79
CA THR A 21 -5.72 -10.95 3.43
C THR A 21 -4.94 -12.03 2.67
N ASP A 22 -4.38 -11.66 1.51
CA ASP A 22 -3.57 -12.53 0.66
C ASP A 22 -2.11 -12.07 0.70
N ALA A 23 -1.21 -13.02 1.01
CA ALA A 23 0.20 -12.74 1.22
C ALA A 23 0.92 -12.34 -0.07
N GLU A 24 0.53 -12.94 -1.21
CA GLU A 24 1.17 -12.66 -2.49
C GLU A 24 0.81 -11.25 -2.99
N THR A 25 -0.48 -10.91 -2.92
CA THR A 25 -0.99 -9.58 -3.27
C THR A 25 -0.33 -8.51 -2.40
N TRP A 26 -0.21 -8.75 -1.08
CA TRP A 26 0.51 -7.83 -0.21
C TRP A 26 1.98 -7.69 -0.59
N ALA A 27 2.67 -8.80 -0.85
CA ALA A 27 4.10 -8.78 -1.21
C ALA A 27 4.36 -7.95 -2.48
N ARG A 28 3.48 -8.04 -3.49
CA ARG A 28 3.55 -7.22 -4.72
C ARG A 28 3.40 -5.73 -4.42
N VAL A 29 2.41 -5.34 -3.62
CA VAL A 29 2.18 -3.93 -3.23
C VAL A 29 3.33 -3.41 -2.37
N ARG A 30 3.79 -4.19 -1.39
CA ARG A 30 4.92 -3.84 -0.51
C ARG A 30 6.20 -3.59 -1.30
N THR A 31 6.45 -4.39 -2.33
CA THR A 31 7.62 -4.23 -3.21
C THR A 31 7.57 -2.91 -3.97
N GLN A 32 6.41 -2.53 -4.52
CA GLN A 32 6.22 -1.24 -5.19
C GLN A 32 6.45 -0.06 -4.24
N ILE A 33 5.93 -0.14 -3.01
CA ILE A 33 6.13 0.89 -1.99
C ILE A 33 7.63 1.07 -1.70
N ILE A 34 8.36 -0.01 -1.40
CA ILE A 34 9.79 0.04 -1.08
C ILE A 34 10.60 0.57 -2.28
N ALA A 35 10.27 0.15 -3.49
CA ALA A 35 10.93 0.65 -4.71
C ALA A 35 10.73 2.16 -4.88
N ALA A 36 9.49 2.64 -4.71
CA ALA A 36 9.17 4.06 -4.81
C ALA A 36 9.82 4.89 -3.69
N MET A 37 9.91 4.35 -2.47
CA MET A 37 10.63 4.96 -1.35
C MET A 37 12.12 5.13 -1.68
N ASN A 38 12.77 4.08 -2.17
CA ASN A 38 14.20 4.10 -2.51
C ASN A 38 14.51 5.05 -3.68
N ALA A 39 13.60 5.16 -4.64
CA ALA A 39 13.74 6.08 -5.77
C ALA A 39 13.36 7.54 -5.44
N GLY A 40 12.73 7.79 -4.28
CA GLY A 40 12.19 9.10 -3.90
C GLY A 40 10.90 9.51 -4.64
N THR A 41 10.46 8.69 -5.59
CA THR A 41 9.24 8.86 -6.38
C THR A 41 8.83 7.50 -6.96
N GLY A 42 7.56 7.36 -7.33
CA GLY A 42 7.10 6.16 -8.02
C GLY A 42 5.59 6.02 -8.01
N THR A 43 5.09 4.87 -8.42
CA THR A 43 3.66 4.55 -8.38
C THR A 43 3.40 3.30 -7.57
N ILE A 44 2.28 3.29 -6.86
CA ILE A 44 1.76 2.14 -6.11
C ILE A 44 0.42 1.77 -6.75
N GLU A 45 0.37 0.61 -7.38
CA GLU A 45 -0.82 0.05 -7.99
C GLU A 45 -1.50 -0.93 -7.03
N ILE A 46 -2.81 -0.76 -6.83
CA ILE A 46 -3.63 -1.59 -5.96
C ILE A 46 -4.91 -1.97 -6.69
N ASP A 47 -5.18 -3.27 -6.78
CA ASP A 47 -6.45 -3.77 -7.30
C ASP A 47 -7.59 -3.47 -6.32
N ARG A 48 -8.68 -2.89 -6.81
CA ARG A 48 -9.81 -2.42 -6.02
C ARG A 48 -11.12 -2.73 -6.73
N LYS A 49 -11.82 -3.78 -6.31
CA LYS A 49 -13.18 -4.15 -6.79
C LYS A 49 -13.30 -4.27 -8.32
N GLY A 50 -12.28 -4.82 -8.98
CA GLY A 50 -12.25 -4.94 -10.45
C GLY A 50 -11.61 -3.75 -11.17
N ASP A 51 -11.38 -2.64 -10.47
CA ASP A 51 -10.59 -1.52 -10.97
C ASP A 51 -9.15 -1.60 -10.47
N LYS A 52 -8.26 -0.82 -11.11
CA LYS A 52 -6.90 -0.58 -10.63
C LYS A 52 -6.78 0.85 -10.11
N ALA A 53 -6.49 1.01 -8.81
CA ALA A 53 -6.17 2.29 -8.22
C ALA A 53 -4.66 2.53 -8.30
N VAL A 54 -4.24 3.69 -8.81
CA VAL A 54 -2.83 4.07 -8.93
C VAL A 54 -2.55 5.29 -8.07
N TYR A 55 -1.57 5.17 -7.17
CA TYR A 55 -1.13 6.26 -6.30
C TYR A 55 0.27 6.70 -6.70
N VAL A 56 0.50 8.01 -6.83
CA VAL A 56 1.84 8.57 -7.06
C VAL A 56 2.52 8.77 -5.71
N TYR A 57 3.52 7.95 -5.44
CA TYR A 57 4.38 8.13 -4.28
C TYR A 57 5.24 9.38 -4.43
N SER A 58 5.27 10.18 -3.37
CA SER A 58 6.16 11.33 -3.22
C SER A 58 6.51 11.50 -1.74
N PRO A 59 7.56 12.26 -1.38
CA PRO A 59 7.93 12.46 0.03
C PRO A 59 6.83 13.07 0.91
N VAL A 60 5.84 13.74 0.30
CA VAL A 60 4.69 14.33 1.00
C VAL A 60 3.48 13.41 1.08
N LEU A 61 3.46 12.31 0.31
CA LEU A 61 2.41 11.30 0.39
C LEU A 61 2.75 10.31 1.51
N LEU A 62 2.02 10.40 2.60
CA LEU A 62 2.18 9.48 3.72
C LEU A 62 1.64 8.09 3.35
N VAL A 63 2.51 7.08 3.42
CA VAL A 63 2.19 5.66 3.22
C VAL A 63 2.60 4.91 4.47
N ASN A 64 1.64 4.25 5.13
CA ASN A 64 1.90 3.47 6.34
C ASN A 64 1.05 2.20 6.35
N TRP A 65 1.49 1.14 7.02
CA TRP A 65 0.70 -0.07 7.16
C TRP A 65 0.88 -0.72 8.53
N ILE A 66 -0.11 -1.52 8.90
CA ILE A 66 -0.14 -2.32 10.13
C ILE A 66 -0.23 -3.78 9.72
N GLU A 67 0.73 -4.59 10.18
CA GLU A 67 0.73 -6.04 10.00
C GLU A 67 0.26 -6.69 11.31
N THR A 68 -0.72 -7.59 11.23
CA THR A 68 -1.16 -8.40 12.36
C THR A 68 -0.78 -9.85 12.08
N SER A 69 0.09 -10.39 12.92
CA SER A 69 0.42 -11.81 12.98
C SER A 69 -0.45 -12.42 14.07
N ASP A 70 -1.24 -13.44 13.74
CA ASP A 70 -1.79 -14.36 14.76
C ASP A 70 -0.70 -15.34 15.22
#